data_AF-A0A950HDR6-F1
#
_entry.id   AF-A0A950HDR6-F1
#
_cell.length_a   1.000
_cell.length_b   1.000
_cell.length_c   1.000
_cell.angle_alpha   90.00
_cell.angle_beta   90.00
_cell.angle_gamma   90.00
#
_symmetry.space_group_name_H-M   'P 1'
#
loop_
_entity.id
_entity.type
_entity.pdbx_description
1 polymer ?
#
loop_
_entity_poly.entity_id
_entity_poly.type
_entity_poly.pdbx_seq_one_letter_code
_entity_poly.pdbx_strand_id
1 'polypeptide(L)'
;MSPPWRRPASPRPDADLPAPTVEWLADRPHQRRFVRSVWNELTELERVGHHIGAIDALRSILLDHQPATRAGRCRACRRFTWRHRPIIWRCHRLPFPWCRRRFPCIVWFQIGGALLEQVTERGRHRQT
;
A
#
# COMPACT_ATOMS: atom_id res chain seq x y z
N MET A 1 27.20 -24.79 3.76
CA MET A 1 27.01 -23.48 4.42
C MET A 1 26.41 -22.53 3.40
N SER A 2 25.15 -22.12 3.59
CA SER A 2 24.46 -21.20 2.67
C SER A 2 24.62 -19.74 3.15
N PRO A 3 24.74 -18.74 2.25
CA PRO A 3 24.91 -17.34 2.66
C PRO A 3 23.70 -16.78 3.41
N PRO A 4 23.89 -15.88 4.40
CA PRO A 4 22.83 -15.38 5.28
C PRO A 4 21.79 -14.47 4.60
N TRP A 5 21.96 -14.13 3.32
CA TRP A 5 21.07 -13.24 2.57
C TRP A 5 20.20 -13.95 1.52
N ARG A 6 20.31 -15.28 1.40
CA ARG A 6 19.45 -16.05 0.50
C ARG A 6 18.08 -16.25 1.16
N ARG A 7 17.20 -15.24 1.06
CA ARG A 7 15.79 -15.37 1.46
C ARG A 7 15.09 -16.41 0.56
N PRO A 8 14.18 -17.24 1.11
CA PRO A 8 13.34 -18.11 0.32
C PRO A 8 12.53 -17.30 -0.69
N ALA A 9 12.11 -17.96 -1.78
CA ALA A 9 11.33 -17.41 -2.89
C ALA A 9 10.30 -16.39 -2.39
N SER A 10 10.24 -15.22 -3.06
CA SER A 10 9.44 -14.06 -2.66
C SER A 10 8.09 -14.50 -2.10
N PRO A 11 7.75 -14.11 -0.85
CA PRO A 11 6.44 -14.41 -0.30
C PRO A 11 5.38 -13.95 -1.31
N ARG A 12 4.30 -14.75 -1.44
CA ARG A 12 3.13 -14.31 -2.21
C ARG A 12 2.80 -12.87 -1.78
N PRO A 13 2.43 -11.97 -2.68
CA PRO A 13 2.11 -10.57 -2.33
C PRO A 13 1.01 -10.45 -1.26
N ASP A 14 0.20 -11.49 -1.12
CA ASP A 14 -0.85 -11.60 -0.09
C ASP A 14 -0.36 -12.22 1.24
N ALA A 15 0.84 -12.81 1.29
CA ALA A 15 1.39 -13.49 2.48
C ALA A 15 1.83 -12.52 3.59
N ASP A 16 2.17 -11.29 3.22
CA ASP A 16 2.52 -10.23 4.18
C ASP A 16 1.30 -9.45 4.68
N LEU A 17 0.09 -9.76 4.16
CA LEU A 17 -1.14 -9.11 4.58
C LEU A 17 -1.65 -9.72 5.90
N PRO A 18 -2.01 -8.90 6.89
CA PRO A 18 -2.68 -9.40 8.10
C PRO A 18 -3.98 -10.14 7.76
N ALA A 19 -4.30 -11.21 8.49
CA ALA A 19 -5.52 -11.99 8.28
C ALA A 19 -6.81 -11.14 8.24
N PRO A 20 -7.01 -10.11 9.11
CA PRO A 20 -8.17 -9.23 9.01
C PRO A 20 -8.26 -8.45 7.69
N THR A 21 -7.12 -8.13 7.07
CA THR A 21 -7.07 -7.52 5.74
C THR A 21 -7.53 -8.51 4.69
N VAL A 22 -6.97 -9.72 4.70
CA VAL A 22 -7.29 -10.75 3.70
C VAL A 22 -8.78 -11.07 3.72
N GLU A 23 -9.34 -11.25 4.91
CA GLU A 23 -10.78 -11.49 5.08
C GLU A 23 -11.61 -10.28 4.62
N TRP A 24 -11.20 -9.07 4.97
CA TRP A 24 -11.90 -7.86 4.51
C TRP A 24 -11.88 -7.71 2.98
N LEU A 25 -10.80 -8.13 2.33
CA LEU A 25 -10.63 -8.10 0.88
C LEU A 25 -11.39 -9.23 0.14
N ALA A 26 -11.81 -10.28 0.84
CA ALA A 26 -12.51 -11.42 0.24
C ALA A 26 -13.76 -10.97 -0.53
N ASP A 27 -14.58 -10.14 0.10
CA ASP A 27 -15.84 -9.63 -0.47
C ASP A 27 -15.68 -8.33 -1.27
N ARG A 28 -14.44 -7.90 -1.55
CA ARG A 28 -14.13 -6.57 -2.10
C ARG A 28 -13.16 -6.67 -3.28
N PRO A 29 -13.63 -7.17 -4.43
CA PRO A 29 -12.77 -7.53 -5.56
C PRO A 29 -12.03 -6.33 -6.16
N HIS A 30 -12.61 -5.13 -6.14
CA HIS A 30 -11.95 -3.91 -6.64
C HIS A 30 -10.79 -3.50 -5.74
N GLN A 31 -11.02 -3.46 -4.42
CA GLN A 31 -9.98 -3.13 -3.45
C GLN A 31 -8.89 -4.21 -3.40
N ARG A 32 -9.27 -5.48 -3.54
CA ARG A 32 -8.32 -6.60 -3.62
C ARG A 32 -7.38 -6.46 -4.81
N ARG A 33 -7.93 -6.15 -5.99
CA ARG A 33 -7.13 -5.90 -7.20
C ARG A 33 -6.15 -4.74 -6.98
N PHE A 34 -6.63 -3.62 -6.45
CA PHE A 34 -5.79 -2.46 -6.18
C PHE A 34 -4.64 -2.77 -5.22
N VAL A 35 -4.94 -3.36 -4.05
CA VAL A 35 -3.92 -3.74 -3.05
C VAL A 35 -2.90 -4.68 -3.65
N ARG A 36 -3.35 -5.68 -4.41
CA ARG A 36 -2.47 -6.63 -5.11
C ARG A 36 -1.58 -5.95 -6.13
N SER A 37 -2.10 -5.02 -6.93
CA SER A 37 -1.29 -4.26 -7.89
C SER A 37 -0.17 -3.47 -7.22
N VAL A 38 -0.45 -2.83 -6.08
CA VAL A 38 0.57 -2.11 -5.30
C VAL A 38 1.65 -3.06 -4.78
N TRP A 39 1.28 -4.21 -4.21
CA TRP A 39 2.25 -5.19 -3.71
C TRP A 39 3.09 -5.85 -4.81
N ASN A 40 2.46 -6.13 -5.95
CA ASN A 40 3.17 -6.65 -7.12
C ASN A 40 4.21 -5.66 -7.60
N GLU A 41 3.87 -4.37 -7.66
CA GLU A 41 4.81 -3.35 -8.10
C GLU A 41 5.98 -3.19 -7.12
N LEU A 42 5.73 -3.19 -5.82
CA LEU A 42 6.82 -3.16 -4.83
C LEU A 42 7.75 -4.37 -4.96
N THR A 43 7.20 -5.55 -5.23
CA THR A 43 7.98 -6.77 -5.48
C THR A 43 8.79 -6.69 -6.77
N GLU A 44 8.21 -6.11 -7.82
CA GLU A 44 8.93 -5.91 -9.09
C GLU A 44 10.04 -4.88 -8.93
N LEU A 45 9.80 -3.78 -8.20
CA LEU A 45 10.84 -2.80 -7.87
C LEU A 45 12.00 -3.45 -7.11
N GLU A 46 11.71 -4.32 -6.16
CA GLU A 46 12.74 -5.06 -5.41
C GLU A 46 13.52 -5.98 -6.35
N ARG A 47 12.81 -6.69 -7.23
CA ARG A 47 13.41 -7.62 -8.19
C ARG A 47 14.35 -6.94 -9.18
N VAL A 48 13.99 -5.76 -9.70
CA VAL A 48 14.83 -5.02 -10.65
C VAL A 48 15.95 -4.22 -9.97
N GLY A 49 16.11 -4.36 -8.64
CA GLY A 49 17.25 -3.82 -7.90
C GLY A 49 17.09 -2.38 -7.44
N HIS A 50 15.86 -1.87 -7.28
CA HIS A 50 15.66 -0.57 -6.61
C HIS A 50 16.06 -0.64 -5.14
N HIS A 51 16.25 0.54 -4.54
CA HIS A 51 16.76 0.68 -3.18
C HIS A 51 15.90 -0.09 -2.14
N ILE A 52 16.41 -1.22 -1.66
CA ILE A 52 15.68 -2.15 -0.79
C ILE A 52 15.14 -1.48 0.47
N GLY A 53 15.92 -0.60 1.10
CA GLY A 53 15.48 0.12 2.30
C GLY A 53 14.32 1.09 2.04
N ALA A 54 14.17 1.60 0.82
CA ALA A 54 13.06 2.47 0.47
C ALA A 54 11.79 1.64 0.22
N ILE A 55 11.94 0.47 -0.40
CA ILE A 55 10.85 -0.48 -0.61
C ILE A 55 10.33 -1.00 0.73
N ASP A 56 11.23 -1.39 1.63
CA ASP A 56 10.86 -1.86 2.97
C ASP A 56 10.17 -0.76 3.79
N ALA A 57 10.63 0.49 3.68
CA ALA A 57 9.95 1.63 4.30
C ALA A 57 8.52 1.82 3.74
N LEU A 58 8.34 1.72 2.41
CA LEU A 58 7.01 1.79 1.79
C LEU A 58 6.11 0.64 2.24
N ARG A 59 6.62 -0.59 2.28
CA ARG A 59 5.90 -1.76 2.81
C ARG A 59 5.47 -1.53 4.25
N SER A 60 6.38 -1.05 5.09
CA SER A 60 6.09 -0.73 6.50
C SER A 60 4.96 0.31 6.63
N ILE A 61 5.02 1.40 5.88
CA ILE A 61 3.95 2.42 5.87
C ILE A 61 2.62 1.81 5.42
N LEU A 62 2.61 1.01 4.36
CA LEU A 62 1.39 0.39 3.86
C LEU A 62 0.79 -0.60 4.87
N LEU A 63 1.64 -1.36 5.57
CA LEU A 63 1.24 -2.28 6.63
C LEU A 63 0.64 -1.55 7.85
N ASP A 64 1.19 -0.41 8.24
CA ASP A 64 0.62 0.42 9.32
C ASP A 64 -0.79 0.95 8.98
N HIS A 65 -1.07 1.07 7.67
CA HIS A 65 -2.34 1.55 7.16
C HIS A 65 -3.37 0.43 6.86
N GLN A 66 -3.07 -0.82 7.22
CA GLN A 66 -3.99 -1.95 7.09
C GLN A 66 -5.23 -1.80 8.01
N PRO A 67 -6.37 -2.42 7.65
CA PRO A 67 -7.53 -2.48 8.52
C PRO A 67 -7.24 -3.39 9.70
N ALA A 68 -7.41 -2.87 10.93
CA ALA A 68 -7.25 -3.66 12.14
C ALA A 68 -8.47 -4.53 12.48
N THR A 69 -9.57 -4.38 11.72
CA THR A 69 -10.86 -5.03 11.98
C THR A 69 -11.59 -5.33 10.68
N ARG A 70 -12.51 -6.29 10.70
CA ARG A 70 -13.44 -6.59 9.60
C ARG A 70 -14.33 -5.41 9.17
N ALA A 71 -14.38 -4.33 9.95
CA ALA A 71 -15.05 -3.10 9.55
C ALA A 71 -14.29 -2.33 8.45
N GLY A 72 -13.08 -2.78 8.07
CA GLY A 72 -12.27 -2.15 7.03
C GLY A 72 -11.70 -0.80 7.42
N ARG A 73 -11.53 -0.54 8.72
CA ARG A 73 -11.07 0.77 9.20
C ARG A 73 -9.56 0.78 9.42
N CYS A 74 -8.87 1.70 8.75
CA CYS A 74 -7.46 2.01 8.91
C CYS A 74 -7.17 2.59 10.31
N ARG A 75 -6.33 1.91 11.09
CA ARG A 75 -5.98 2.32 12.46
C ARG A 75 -5.04 3.52 12.49
N ALA A 76 -4.06 3.57 11.59
CA ALA A 76 -3.14 4.71 11.49
C ALA A 76 -3.92 6.02 11.25
N CYS A 77 -4.77 6.06 10.23
CA CYS A 77 -5.62 7.22 9.96
C CYS A 77 -6.57 7.55 11.12
N ARG A 78 -7.05 6.57 11.90
CA ARG A 78 -7.80 6.83 13.13
C ARG A 78 -6.92 7.59 14.13
N ARG A 79 -5.71 7.12 14.41
CA ARG A 79 -4.81 7.68 15.44
C ARG A 79 -4.38 9.11 15.14
N PHE A 80 -4.11 9.42 13.87
CA PHE A 80 -3.70 10.77 13.45
C PHE A 80 -4.81 11.83 13.62
N THR A 81 -6.09 11.46 13.47
CA THR A 81 -7.20 12.40 13.65
C THR A 81 -7.44 12.88 15.09
N TRP A 82 -6.82 12.26 16.11
CA TRP A 82 -7.00 12.64 17.52
C TRP A 82 -5.87 13.49 18.10
N ARG A 83 -4.67 13.48 17.52
CA ARG A 83 -3.49 14.19 18.09
C ARG A 83 -2.98 15.38 17.28
N HIS A 84 -3.27 15.48 15.99
CA HIS A 84 -2.81 16.59 15.15
C HIS A 84 -3.98 17.26 14.42
N ARG A 85 -4.54 18.30 15.04
CA ARG A 85 -5.63 19.11 14.48
C ARG A 85 -5.33 19.90 13.19
N PRO A 86 -4.09 20.20 12.73
CA PRO A 86 -3.93 21.03 11.53
C PRO A 86 -3.85 20.27 10.19
N ILE A 87 -3.62 18.95 10.14
CA ILE A 87 -3.47 18.21 8.86
C ILE A 87 -4.84 17.89 8.21
N ILE A 88 -5.95 18.07 8.94
CA ILE A 88 -7.32 17.90 8.45
C ILE A 88 -7.67 18.94 7.35
N TRP A 89 -6.96 20.06 7.27
CA TRP A 89 -7.23 21.11 6.28
C TRP A 89 -6.95 20.70 4.82
N ARG A 90 -6.13 19.68 4.55
CA ARG A 90 -5.95 19.15 3.18
C ARG A 90 -7.04 18.16 2.75
N CYS A 91 -7.84 17.66 3.67
CA CYS A 91 -9.02 16.83 3.36
C CYS A 91 -10.22 17.66 2.87
N HIS A 92 -10.28 18.94 3.22
CA HIS A 92 -11.40 19.83 2.88
C HIS A 92 -11.29 20.48 1.48
N ARG A 93 -10.11 20.47 0.86
CA ARG A 93 -9.85 21.18 -0.42
C ARG A 93 -9.90 20.29 -1.67
N LEU A 94 -10.18 18.99 -1.50
CA LEU A 94 -10.46 18.06 -2.59
C LEU A 94 -11.97 17.71 -2.54
N PRO A 95 -12.68 17.63 -3.68
CA PRO A 95 -14.14 17.45 -3.73
C PRO A 95 -14.58 16.01 -3.40
N PHE A 96 -13.81 15.32 -2.56
CA PHE A 96 -13.86 13.88 -2.36
C PHE A 96 -14.18 13.61 -0.88
N PRO A 97 -15.45 13.28 -0.51
CA PRO A 97 -15.90 13.03 0.87
C PRO A 97 -15.35 11.73 1.51
N TRP A 98 -14.20 11.25 1.04
CA TRP A 98 -13.60 9.94 1.31
C TRP A 98 -12.44 10.00 2.30
N CYS A 99 -12.28 11.09 3.07
CA CYS A 99 -11.52 11.09 4.33
C CYS A 99 -12.17 10.21 5.42
N ARG A 100 -12.88 9.16 4.98
CA ARG A 100 -13.31 8.05 5.79
C ARG A 100 -12.08 7.21 6.04
N ARG A 101 -11.87 6.89 7.31
CA ARG A 101 -10.87 5.97 7.87
C ARG A 101 -10.98 4.55 7.29
N ARG A 102 -11.50 4.34 6.08
CA ARG A 102 -11.68 3.05 5.43
C ARG A 102 -10.43 2.71 4.63
N PHE A 103 -10.11 1.45 4.61
CA PHE A 103 -9.07 0.87 3.80
C PHE A 103 -9.62 0.56 2.40
N PRO A 104 -8.82 0.64 1.32
CA PRO A 104 -7.56 1.38 1.24
C PRO A 104 -7.79 2.88 1.54
N CYS A 105 -6.91 3.48 2.34
CA CYS A 105 -7.05 4.87 2.75
C CYS A 105 -6.24 5.80 1.83
N ILE A 106 -6.22 7.11 2.10
CA ILE A 106 -5.53 8.09 1.25
C ILE A 106 -4.03 7.76 1.05
N VAL A 107 -3.34 7.27 2.08
CA VAL A 107 -1.91 6.89 1.97
C VAL A 107 -1.72 5.74 0.98
N TRP A 108 -2.63 4.78 0.99
CA TRP A 108 -2.64 3.70 -0.01
C TRP A 108 -2.86 4.22 -1.42
N PHE A 109 -3.79 5.15 -1.62
CA PHE A 109 -4.03 5.75 -2.94
C PHE A 109 -2.88 6.63 -3.41
N GLN A 110 -2.23 7.39 -2.52
CA GLN A 110 -1.09 8.24 -2.88
C GLN A 110 0.13 7.40 -3.28
N ILE A 111 0.48 6.41 -2.46
CA ILE A 111 1.61 5.50 -2.77
C ILE A 111 1.26 4.68 -4.01
N GLY A 112 0.05 4.11 -4.09
CA GLY A 112 -0.38 3.32 -5.22
C GLY A 112 -0.44 4.12 -6.53
N GLY A 113 -0.93 5.36 -6.50
CA GLY A 113 -0.91 6.26 -7.64
C GLY A 113 0.52 6.54 -8.11
N ALA A 114 1.39 6.97 -7.19
CA ALA A 114 2.79 7.24 -7.51
C ALA A 114 3.54 6.00 -8.08
N LEU A 115 3.30 4.82 -7.53
CA LEU A 115 3.90 3.57 -8.01
C LEU A 115 3.36 3.17 -9.38
N LEU A 116 2.04 3.19 -9.57
CA LEU A 116 1.40 2.73 -10.80
C LEU A 116 1.51 3.72 -11.95
N GLU A 117 1.57 5.03 -11.67
CA GLU A 117 1.86 6.06 -12.68
C GLU A 117 3.28 5.90 -13.24
N GLN A 118 4.28 5.61 -12.39
CA GLN A 118 5.65 5.30 -12.83
C GLN A 118 5.73 4.09 -13.76
N VAL A 119 4.86 3.08 -13.57
CA VAL A 119 4.79 1.93 -14.49
C VAL A 119 4.28 2.35 -15.86
N THR A 120 3.26 3.20 -15.91
CA THR A 120 2.75 3.71 -17.19
C THR A 120 3.78 4.55 -17.93
N GLU A 121 4.62 5.30 -17.22
CA GLU A 121 5.72 6.07 -17.81
C GLU A 121 6.87 5.16 -18.29
N ARG A 122 7.27 4.16 -17.50
CA ARG A 122 8.27 3.14 -17.95
C ARG A 122 7.79 2.33 -19.14
N GLY A 123 6.49 2.03 -19.21
CA GLY A 123 5.89 1.35 -20.34
C GLY A 123 6.02 2.15 -21.64
N ARG A 124 5.95 3.48 -21.57
CA ARG A 124 6.18 4.36 -22.72
C ARG A 124 7.65 4.45 -23.12
N HIS A 125 8.57 4.51 -22.15
CA HIS A 125 10.01 4.61 -22.43
C HIS A 125 10.66 3.35 -23.02
N ARG A 126 10.03 2.17 -22.90
CA ARG A 126 10.52 0.92 -23.52
C ARG A 126 10.03 0.70 -24.96
N GLN A 127 9.15 1.56 -25.48
CA GLN A 127 8.57 1.44 -26.83
C GLN A 127 9.19 2.38 -27.86
N THR A 128 10.23 3.11 -27.49
CA THR A 128 11.08 3.94 -28.36
C THR A 128 12.46 3.31 -28.47
#